data_AF-A0A523W6S5-F1
#
_entry.id   AF-A0A523W6S5-F1
#
_cell.length_a   1.000
_cell.length_b   1.000
_cell.length_c   1.000
_cell.angle_alpha   90.00
_cell.angle_beta   90.00
_cell.angle_gamma   90.00
#
_symmetry.space_group_name_H-M   'P 1'
#
loop_
_entity.id
_entity.type
_entity.pdbx_description
1 polymer ?
#
loop_
_entity_poly.entity_id
_entity_poly.type
_entity_poly.pdbx_seq_one_letter_code
_entity_poly.pdbx_strand_id
1 'polypeptide(L)'
;MASILFITRERKREKFLNDLLGSGHLIITENEHRKIRTLSLMVDLIIIDFSSMVWDGLDIIPLIRGFNDSAVVLGIGRKIDGRIIQAAREKGLAEYVDIDRDITLLPEVIREKVEKAMLVSGMKEERISRESFHPLSSSEKERTFSSEEWQFLEQMSRLLIHGYNLGDLMQFFLGLLNRMFGITRLSLLLKDKIKKTYRIRACLGMTEEMKEHVQLYPQQGLVKFLAREGTVITRERILQTDFKTA
;
A
#
# COMPACT_ATOMS: atom_id res chain seq x y z
N MET A 1 7.46 -6.33 -3.06
CA MET A 1 6.67 -7.56 -3.30
C MET A 1 5.31 -7.39 -2.66
N ALA A 2 4.23 -7.70 -3.38
CA ALA A 2 2.86 -7.48 -2.93
C ALA A 2 2.35 -8.64 -2.05
N SER A 3 1.60 -8.32 -0.99
CA SER A 3 0.85 -9.32 -0.22
C SER A 3 -0.32 -9.82 -1.07
N ILE A 4 -0.54 -11.14 -1.09
CA ILE A 4 -1.52 -11.83 -1.93
C ILE A 4 -2.58 -12.48 -1.03
N LEU A 5 -3.85 -12.12 -1.22
CA LEU A 5 -4.95 -12.87 -0.63
C LEU A 5 -5.43 -13.93 -1.61
N PHE A 6 -5.33 -15.20 -1.23
CA PHE A 6 -5.88 -16.31 -1.98
C PHE A 6 -7.21 -16.77 -1.37
N ILE A 7 -8.27 -16.76 -2.17
CA ILE A 7 -9.61 -17.19 -1.75
C ILE A 7 -9.89 -18.53 -2.42
N THR A 8 -10.01 -19.59 -1.61
CA THR A 8 -10.24 -20.96 -2.07
C THR A 8 -11.02 -21.75 -1.04
N ARG A 9 -11.79 -22.75 -1.48
CA ARG A 9 -12.38 -23.78 -0.61
C ARG A 9 -11.52 -25.04 -0.53
N GLU A 10 -10.42 -25.11 -1.27
CA GLU A 10 -9.59 -26.30 -1.38
C GLU A 10 -8.23 -26.10 -0.69
N ARG A 11 -8.10 -26.58 0.55
CA ARG A 11 -6.84 -26.51 1.31
C ARG A 11 -5.65 -27.16 0.62
N LYS A 12 -5.86 -28.13 -0.29
CA LYS A 12 -4.75 -28.75 -1.04
C LYS A 12 -4.07 -27.77 -2.01
N ARG A 13 -4.78 -26.72 -2.42
CA ARG A 13 -4.31 -25.71 -3.36
C ARG A 13 -3.44 -24.63 -2.73
N GLU A 14 -3.47 -24.55 -1.40
CA GLU A 14 -2.53 -23.77 -0.58
C GLU A 14 -1.09 -24.16 -0.87
N LYS A 15 -0.78 -25.45 -0.76
CA LYS A 15 0.58 -25.95 -0.95
C LYS A 15 1.07 -25.69 -2.37
N PHE A 16 0.21 -25.92 -3.35
CA PHE A 16 0.51 -25.67 -4.76
C PHE A 16 0.88 -24.22 -5.06
N LEU A 17 0.12 -23.25 -4.53
CA LEU A 17 0.45 -21.84 -4.73
C LEU A 17 1.61 -21.37 -3.87
N ASN A 18 1.79 -21.93 -2.68
CA ASN A 18 2.98 -21.66 -1.86
C ASN A 18 4.27 -22.11 -2.57
N ASP A 19 4.25 -23.27 -3.23
CA ASP A 19 5.38 -23.78 -4.01
C ASP A 19 5.65 -22.90 -5.25
N LEU A 20 4.61 -22.32 -5.85
CA LEU A 20 4.71 -21.50 -7.06
C LEU A 20 5.08 -20.03 -6.79
N LEU A 21 4.56 -19.44 -5.71
CA LEU A 21 4.65 -18.00 -5.40
C LEU A 21 5.52 -17.69 -4.17
N GLY A 22 5.89 -18.71 -3.39
CA GLY A 22 6.62 -18.57 -2.14
C GLY A 22 5.71 -18.33 -0.92
N SER A 23 6.08 -18.90 0.23
CA SER A 23 5.27 -18.93 1.46
C SER A 23 5.12 -17.58 2.17
N GLY A 24 5.86 -16.55 1.78
CA GLY A 24 5.89 -15.26 2.49
C GLY A 24 4.70 -14.34 2.22
N HIS A 25 3.85 -14.65 1.24
CA HIS A 25 2.93 -13.68 0.65
C HIS A 25 1.47 -14.12 0.58
N LEU A 26 1.13 -15.35 0.97
CA LEU A 26 -0.20 -15.93 0.75
C LEU A 26 -1.05 -15.89 2.03
N ILE A 27 -2.15 -15.15 2.02
CA ILE A 27 -3.19 -15.21 3.07
C ILE A 27 -4.37 -15.99 2.51
N ILE A 28 -4.88 -17.00 3.22
CA ILE A 28 -5.93 -17.90 2.70
C ILE A 28 -7.24 -17.72 3.45
N THR A 29 -8.37 -17.72 2.74
CA THR A 29 -9.71 -17.66 3.35
C THR A 29 -10.73 -18.52 2.59
N GLU A 30 -11.55 -19.27 3.34
CA GLU A 30 -12.55 -20.24 2.85
C GLU A 30 -13.94 -19.60 2.60
N ASN A 31 -14.01 -18.38 2.07
CA ASN A 31 -15.26 -17.64 1.82
C ASN A 31 -16.00 -17.09 3.07
N GLU A 32 -15.27 -16.70 4.12
CA GLU A 32 -15.87 -15.91 5.20
C GLU A 32 -15.91 -14.42 4.82
N HIS A 33 -17.09 -13.89 4.52
CA HIS A 33 -17.30 -12.50 4.08
C HIS A 33 -16.61 -11.46 4.98
N ARG A 34 -16.65 -11.66 6.31
CA ARG A 34 -15.99 -10.77 7.28
C ARG A 34 -14.46 -10.79 7.15
N LYS A 35 -13.87 -11.98 6.96
CA LYS A 35 -12.43 -12.14 6.76
C LYS A 35 -12.00 -11.60 5.40
N ILE A 36 -12.75 -11.90 4.33
CA ILE A 36 -12.51 -11.33 2.99
C ILE A 36 -12.49 -9.81 3.09
N ARG A 37 -13.50 -9.19 3.70
CA ARG A 37 -13.54 -7.73 3.88
C ARG A 37 -12.29 -7.19 4.57
N THR A 38 -11.89 -7.76 5.71
CA THR A 38 -10.74 -7.26 6.48
C THR A 38 -9.42 -7.46 5.73
N LEU A 39 -9.25 -8.60 5.07
CA LEU A 39 -8.01 -8.95 4.38
C LEU A 39 -7.87 -8.26 3.03
N SER A 40 -8.96 -8.08 2.27
CA SER A 40 -8.98 -7.36 1.00
C SER A 40 -8.54 -5.88 1.14
N LEU A 41 -8.67 -5.30 2.33
CA LEU A 41 -8.18 -3.94 2.64
C LEU A 41 -6.66 -3.88 2.89
N MET A 42 -6.00 -5.03 3.03
CA MET A 42 -4.60 -5.13 3.44
C MET A 42 -3.68 -5.69 2.35
N VAL A 43 -4.24 -6.03 1.18
CA VAL A 43 -3.53 -6.63 0.06
C VAL A 43 -3.76 -5.82 -1.22
N ASP A 44 -2.77 -5.86 -2.10
CA ASP A 44 -2.84 -5.21 -3.42
C ASP A 44 -3.29 -6.20 -4.50
N LEU A 45 -3.14 -7.51 -4.22
CA LEU A 45 -3.51 -8.59 -5.11
C LEU A 45 -4.42 -9.60 -4.41
N ILE A 46 -5.48 -10.00 -5.11
CA ILE A 46 -6.40 -11.04 -4.69
C ILE A 46 -6.51 -12.07 -5.79
N ILE A 47 -6.34 -13.34 -5.46
CA ILE A 47 -6.50 -14.48 -6.37
C ILE A 47 -7.71 -15.28 -5.92
N ILE A 48 -8.66 -15.49 -6.82
CA ILE A 48 -9.88 -16.27 -6.58
C ILE A 48 -9.76 -17.61 -7.30
N ASP A 49 -9.97 -18.70 -6.55
CA ASP A 49 -10.03 -20.04 -7.11
C ASP A 49 -11.44 -20.36 -7.65
N PHE A 50 -11.59 -20.24 -8.96
CA PHE A 50 -12.84 -20.59 -9.64
C PHE A 50 -13.11 -22.09 -9.71
N SER A 51 -12.12 -22.98 -9.59
CA SER A 51 -12.43 -24.42 -9.61
C SER A 51 -13.11 -24.87 -8.33
N SER A 52 -12.78 -24.25 -7.19
CA SER A 52 -13.41 -24.59 -5.90
C SER A 52 -14.60 -23.68 -5.55
N MET A 53 -14.74 -22.53 -6.22
CA MET A 53 -15.76 -21.53 -5.90
C MET A 53 -16.78 -21.27 -7.01
N VAL A 54 -16.51 -21.64 -8.27
CA VAL A 54 -17.41 -21.49 -9.44
C VAL A 54 -18.23 -20.19 -9.39
N TRP A 55 -19.53 -20.26 -9.09
CA TRP A 55 -20.45 -19.12 -9.02
C TRP A 55 -20.20 -18.21 -7.81
N ASP A 56 -19.80 -18.76 -6.66
CA ASP A 56 -19.44 -17.96 -5.49
C ASP A 56 -18.19 -17.10 -5.76
N GLY A 57 -17.29 -17.57 -6.63
CA GLY A 57 -16.14 -16.79 -7.09
C GLY A 57 -16.57 -15.53 -7.86
N LEU A 58 -17.67 -15.63 -8.63
CA LEU A 58 -18.24 -14.53 -9.39
C LEU A 58 -18.88 -13.46 -8.47
N ASP A 59 -19.52 -13.89 -7.39
CA ASP A 59 -20.24 -13.00 -6.47
C ASP A 59 -19.33 -12.31 -5.45
N ILE A 60 -18.13 -12.85 -5.25
CA ILE A 60 -17.10 -12.24 -4.40
C ILE A 60 -16.42 -11.04 -5.08
N ILE A 61 -16.35 -10.99 -6.41
CA ILE A 61 -15.67 -9.88 -7.11
C ILE A 61 -16.33 -8.52 -6.80
N PRO A 62 -17.67 -8.35 -6.93
CA PRO A 62 -18.32 -7.10 -6.55
C PRO A 62 -18.13 -6.74 -5.06
N LEU A 63 -18.11 -7.74 -4.18
CA LEU A 63 -17.86 -7.52 -2.75
C LEU A 63 -16.46 -6.96 -2.52
N ILE A 64 -15.44 -7.56 -3.15
CA ILE A 64 -14.06 -7.06 -3.10
C ILE A 64 -13.99 -5.63 -3.62
N ARG A 65 -14.59 -5.35 -4.78
CA ARG A 65 -14.60 -4.00 -5.37
C ARG A 65 -15.28 -2.97 -4.47
N GLY A 66 -16.34 -3.37 -3.76
CA GLY A 66 -16.99 -2.52 -2.77
C GLY A 66 -16.14 -2.19 -1.55
N PHE A 67 -15.12 -3.01 -1.22
CA PHE A 67 -14.21 -2.76 -0.10
C PHE A 67 -12.89 -2.12 -0.54
N ASN A 68 -12.34 -2.56 -1.66
CA ASN A 68 -11.08 -2.11 -2.21
C ASN A 68 -11.17 -2.11 -3.75
N ASP A 69 -11.59 -0.98 -4.30
CA ASP A 69 -11.71 -0.79 -5.74
C ASP A 69 -10.35 -0.84 -6.45
N SER A 70 -9.26 -0.58 -5.74
CA SER A 70 -7.90 -0.52 -6.29
C SER A 70 -7.19 -1.89 -6.35
N ALA A 71 -7.70 -2.92 -5.65
CA ALA A 71 -7.05 -4.23 -5.63
C ALA A 71 -7.06 -4.89 -7.03
N VAL A 72 -5.95 -5.53 -7.39
CA VAL A 72 -5.93 -6.41 -8.57
C VAL A 72 -6.62 -7.71 -8.21
N VAL A 73 -7.63 -8.11 -8.99
CA VAL A 73 -8.35 -9.37 -8.79
C VAL A 73 -8.05 -10.31 -9.95
N LEU A 74 -7.42 -11.44 -9.67
CA LEU A 74 -7.12 -12.50 -10.64
C LEU A 74 -7.96 -13.74 -10.33
N GLY A 75 -8.26 -14.49 -11.37
CA GLY A 75 -8.94 -15.78 -11.29
C GLY A 75 -7.99 -16.90 -11.66
N ILE A 76 -8.01 -17.99 -10.93
CA ILE A 76 -7.38 -19.24 -11.36
C ILE A 76 -8.42 -20.34 -11.39
N GLY A 77 -8.32 -21.25 -12.35
CA GLY A 77 -9.27 -22.34 -12.47
C GLY A 77 -8.82 -23.40 -13.44
N ARG A 78 -9.54 -24.52 -13.45
CA ARG A 78 -9.36 -25.60 -14.43
C ARG A 78 -10.63 -25.72 -15.24
N LYS A 79 -10.55 -25.55 -16.56
CA LYS A 79 -11.68 -25.76 -17.49
C LYS A 79 -12.95 -25.00 -17.10
N ILE A 80 -12.80 -23.77 -16.61
CA ILE A 80 -13.94 -22.91 -16.28
C ILE A 80 -14.60 -22.45 -17.59
N ASP A 81 -15.94 -22.42 -17.59
CA ASP A 81 -16.71 -21.95 -18.74
C ASP A 81 -16.34 -20.49 -19.08
N GLY A 82 -16.04 -20.23 -20.35
CA GLY A 82 -15.73 -18.90 -20.85
C GLY A 82 -16.81 -17.85 -20.55
N ARG A 83 -18.08 -18.25 -20.42
CA ARG A 83 -19.18 -17.37 -20.01
C ARG A 83 -19.04 -16.87 -18.58
N ILE A 84 -18.56 -17.73 -17.66
CA ILE A 84 -18.30 -17.36 -16.27
C ILE A 84 -17.11 -16.39 -16.21
N ILE A 85 -16.07 -16.65 -16.99
CA ILE A 85 -14.88 -15.79 -17.07
C ILE A 85 -15.27 -14.41 -17.61
N GLN A 86 -16.11 -14.36 -18.65
CA GLN A 86 -16.59 -13.11 -19.24
C GLN A 86 -17.42 -12.31 -18.24
N ALA A 87 -18.37 -12.95 -17.54
CA ALA A 87 -19.15 -12.30 -16.49
C ALA A 87 -18.25 -11.80 -15.34
N ALA A 88 -17.18 -12.53 -15.01
CA ALA A 88 -16.23 -12.12 -13.99
C ALA A 88 -15.44 -10.88 -14.40
N ARG A 89 -15.03 -10.78 -15.67
CA ARG A 89 -14.36 -9.59 -16.24
C ARG A 89 -15.26 -8.36 -16.17
N GLU A 90 -16.54 -8.49 -16.51
CA GLU A 90 -17.52 -7.41 -16.40
C GLU A 90 -17.71 -6.92 -14.96
N LYS A 91 -17.56 -7.82 -13.97
CA LYS A 91 -17.59 -7.50 -12.54
C LYS A 91 -16.27 -6.97 -11.98
N GLY A 92 -15.20 -6.91 -12.79
CA GLY A 92 -13.91 -6.36 -12.39
C GLY A 92 -12.79 -7.39 -12.17
N LEU A 93 -12.86 -8.58 -12.77
CA LEU A 93 -11.73 -9.50 -12.85
C LEU A 93 -10.68 -8.97 -13.85
N ALA A 94 -9.43 -8.85 -13.42
CA ALA A 94 -8.34 -8.30 -14.24
C ALA A 94 -7.75 -9.33 -15.21
N GLU A 95 -7.65 -10.59 -14.80
CA GLU A 95 -7.24 -11.71 -15.67
C GLU A 95 -7.70 -13.05 -15.10
N TYR A 96 -7.86 -14.04 -15.97
CA TYR A 96 -8.06 -15.44 -15.59
C TYR A 96 -6.92 -16.31 -16.13
N VAL A 97 -6.41 -17.22 -15.32
CA VAL A 97 -5.35 -18.17 -15.68
C VAL A 97 -5.90 -19.60 -15.57
N ASP A 98 -5.86 -20.34 -16.69
CA ASP A 98 -6.16 -21.77 -16.67
C ASP A 98 -4.95 -22.55 -16.14
N ILE A 99 -5.16 -23.30 -15.06
CA ILE A 99 -4.07 -24.00 -14.37
C ILE A 99 -3.46 -25.10 -15.23
N ASP A 100 -4.22 -25.72 -16.13
CA ASP A 100 -3.71 -26.81 -16.96
C ASP A 100 -2.89 -26.32 -18.16
N ARG A 101 -3.04 -25.04 -18.52
CA ARG A 101 -2.43 -24.47 -19.73
C ARG A 101 -1.39 -23.39 -19.44
N ASP A 102 -1.72 -22.50 -18.52
CA ASP A 102 -1.06 -21.19 -18.42
C ASP A 102 -0.47 -20.94 -17.02
N ILE A 103 -0.46 -21.92 -16.12
CA ILE A 103 -0.03 -21.73 -14.73
C ILE A 103 1.40 -21.24 -14.60
N THR A 104 2.30 -21.67 -15.49
CA THR A 104 3.71 -21.24 -15.49
C THR A 104 3.85 -19.74 -15.74
N LEU A 105 2.84 -19.11 -16.35
CA LEU A 105 2.79 -17.68 -16.62
C LEU A 105 2.21 -16.89 -15.43
N LEU A 106 1.63 -17.55 -14.43
CA LEU A 106 0.99 -16.87 -13.29
C LEU A 106 1.93 -15.87 -12.58
N PRO A 107 3.21 -16.18 -12.30
CA PRO A 107 4.12 -15.21 -11.71
C PRO A 107 4.33 -13.96 -12.57
N GLU A 108 4.42 -14.13 -13.89
CA GLU A 108 4.58 -13.02 -14.84
C GLU A 108 3.33 -12.15 -14.92
N VAL A 109 2.15 -12.79 -15.00
CA VAL A 109 0.85 -12.12 -14.99
C VAL A 109 0.66 -11.34 -13.69
N ILE A 110 1.02 -11.92 -12.55
CA ILE A 110 0.96 -11.25 -11.25
C ILE A 110 1.83 -9.99 -11.27
N ARG A 111 3.09 -10.12 -11.69
CA ARG A 111 4.03 -9.00 -11.76
C ARG A 111 3.48 -7.88 -12.65
N GLU A 112 3.08 -8.21 -13.88
CA GLU A 112 2.57 -7.23 -14.86
C GLU A 112 1.36 -6.47 -14.31
N LYS A 113 0.37 -7.18 -13.76
CA LYS A 113 -0.88 -6.55 -13.30
C LYS A 113 -0.67 -5.71 -12.05
N VAL A 114 0.19 -6.16 -11.12
CA VAL A 114 0.53 -5.40 -9.90
C VAL A 114 1.33 -4.15 -10.26
N GLU A 115 2.36 -4.26 -11.11
CA GLU A 115 3.15 -3.11 -11.57
C GLU A 115 2.26 -2.08 -12.29
N LYS A 116 1.38 -2.54 -13.19
CA LYS A 116 0.42 -1.67 -13.88
C LYS A 116 -0.52 -0.98 -12.89
N ALA A 117 -1.02 -1.67 -11.88
CA ALA A 117 -1.88 -1.09 -10.86
C ALA A 117 -1.16 -0.04 -10.02
N MET A 118 0.10 -0.29 -9.64
CA MET A 118 0.95 0.67 -8.93
C MET A 118 1.20 1.94 -9.76
N LEU A 119 1.50 1.79 -11.06
CA LEU A 119 1.68 2.91 -11.97
C LEU A 119 0.39 3.73 -12.11
N VAL A 120 -0.77 3.07 -12.28
CA VAL A 120 -2.07 3.74 -12.37
C VAL A 120 -2.43 4.46 -11.06
N SER A 121 -2.13 3.87 -9.90
CA SER A 121 -2.33 4.54 -8.61
C SER A 121 -1.45 5.79 -8.50
N GLY A 122 -0.17 5.68 -8.85
CA GLY A 122 0.76 6.81 -8.88
C GLY A 122 0.28 7.94 -9.78
N MET A 123 -0.21 7.61 -10.99
CA MET A 123 -0.78 8.61 -11.90
C MET A 123 -2.07 9.26 -11.37
N LYS A 124 -2.93 8.50 -10.67
CA LYS A 124 -4.14 9.04 -10.03
C LYS A 124 -3.79 9.97 -8.88
N GLU A 125 -2.85 9.59 -8.02
CA GLU A 125 -2.35 10.41 -6.91
C GLU A 125 -1.68 11.69 -7.42
N GLU A 126 -0.92 11.61 -8.51
CA GLU A 126 -0.29 12.78 -9.14
C GLU A 126 -1.34 13.71 -9.76
N ARG A 127 -2.40 13.16 -10.38
CA ARG A 127 -3.55 13.96 -10.87
C ARG A 127 -4.31 14.65 -9.75
N ILE A 128 -4.63 13.93 -8.67
CA ILE A 128 -5.32 14.49 -7.50
C ILE A 128 -4.46 15.58 -6.85
N SER A 129 -3.14 15.37 -6.79
CA SER A 129 -2.19 16.39 -6.34
C SER A 129 -2.27 17.64 -7.23
N ARG A 130 -2.22 17.48 -8.55
CA ARG A 130 -2.34 18.61 -9.50
C ARG A 130 -3.68 19.35 -9.43
N GLU A 131 -4.78 18.65 -9.11
CA GLU A 131 -6.12 19.25 -8.99
C GLU A 131 -6.38 19.92 -7.63
N SER A 132 -5.63 19.55 -6.59
CA SER A 132 -5.72 20.17 -5.24
C SER A 132 -4.73 21.33 -5.03
N PHE A 133 -3.82 21.57 -5.96
CA PHE A 133 -3.05 22.81 -6.02
C PHE A 133 -3.79 23.84 -6.89
N HIS A 134 -4.30 24.91 -6.26
CA HIS A 134 -4.57 26.15 -6.98
C HIS A 134 -3.29 26.55 -7.77
N PRO A 135 -3.43 27.03 -9.02
CA PRO A 135 -2.30 27.24 -9.90
C PRO A 135 -1.47 28.41 -9.40
N LEU A 136 -0.43 28.13 -8.60
CA LEU A 136 0.76 28.95 -8.63
C LEU A 136 1.46 28.60 -9.94
N SER A 137 1.56 29.61 -10.80
CA SER A 137 2.04 29.58 -12.17
C SER A 137 3.13 28.54 -12.44
N SER A 138 2.86 27.70 -13.44
CA SER A 138 3.77 26.75 -14.08
C SER A 138 4.89 27.43 -14.89
N SER A 139 5.61 28.36 -14.26
CA SER A 139 6.79 29.02 -14.85
C SER A 139 7.98 29.12 -13.90
N GLU A 140 7.89 28.60 -12.69
CA GLU A 140 9.02 28.55 -11.76
C GLU A 140 9.16 27.15 -11.17
N LYS A 141 10.36 26.58 -11.35
CA LYS A 141 10.91 25.37 -10.73
C LYS A 141 10.87 24.09 -11.57
N GLU A 142 11.55 24.11 -12.71
CA GLU A 142 12.66 23.14 -12.85
C GLU A 142 13.70 23.49 -11.77
N ARG A 143 13.43 23.13 -10.51
CA ARG A 143 14.45 23.16 -9.48
C ARG A 143 15.35 21.98 -9.75
N THR A 144 16.47 22.24 -10.41
CA THR A 144 17.60 21.33 -10.45
C THR A 144 17.97 21.03 -9.00
N PHE A 145 17.81 19.78 -8.58
CA PHE A 145 18.25 19.35 -7.25
C PHE A 145 19.72 19.69 -7.06
N SER A 146 20.10 20.12 -5.87
CA SER A 146 21.51 20.33 -5.54
C SER A 146 22.29 19.01 -5.59
N SER A 147 23.62 19.08 -5.62
CA SER A 147 24.49 17.90 -5.55
C SER A 147 24.23 17.07 -4.30
N GLU A 148 23.96 17.73 -3.16
CA GLU A 148 23.64 17.07 -1.90
C GLU A 148 22.28 16.37 -1.94
N GLU A 149 21.28 16.99 -2.59
CA GLU A 149 19.95 16.41 -2.79
C GLU A 149 19.99 15.20 -3.74
N TRP A 150 20.82 15.25 -4.78
CA TRP A 150 21.05 14.09 -5.67
C TRP A 150 21.75 12.94 -4.94
N GLN A 151 22.78 13.24 -4.15
CA GLN A 151 23.49 12.25 -3.36
C GLN A 151 22.56 11.61 -2.30
N PHE A 152 21.64 12.40 -1.73
CA PHE A 152 20.58 11.91 -0.85
C PHE A 152 19.68 10.87 -1.53
N LEU A 153 19.16 11.20 -2.71
CA LEU A 153 18.28 10.30 -3.47
C LEU A 153 19.00 9.01 -3.86
N GLU A 154 20.28 9.09 -4.22
CA GLU A 154 21.10 7.93 -4.56
C GLU A 154 21.33 7.01 -3.34
N GLN A 155 21.69 7.57 -2.18
CA GLN A 155 21.87 6.80 -0.95
C GLN A 155 20.57 6.15 -0.49
N MET A 156 19.45 6.85 -0.60
CA MET A 156 18.13 6.31 -0.29
C MET A 156 17.75 5.16 -1.24
N SER A 157 17.95 5.34 -2.54
CA SER A 157 17.70 4.30 -3.55
C SER A 157 18.51 3.04 -3.26
N ARG A 158 19.82 3.19 -2.98
CA ARG A 158 20.69 2.08 -2.60
C ARG A 158 20.20 1.37 -1.35
N LEU A 159 19.79 2.10 -0.31
CA LEU A 159 19.30 1.47 0.92
C LEU A 159 17.98 0.70 0.71
N LEU A 160 17.07 1.27 -0.09
CA LEU A 160 15.79 0.63 -0.44
C LEU A 160 16.00 -0.69 -1.20
N ILE A 161 17.05 -0.78 -2.04
CA ILE A 161 17.40 -1.99 -2.78
C ILE A 161 17.89 -3.13 -1.86
N HIS A 162 18.48 -2.82 -0.70
CA HIS A 162 19.02 -3.82 0.24
C HIS A 162 18.02 -4.21 1.34
N GLY A 163 16.75 -3.84 1.18
CA GLY A 163 15.78 -3.77 2.28
C GLY A 163 15.34 -5.11 2.84
N TYR A 164 15.54 -5.31 4.15
CA TYR A 164 14.73 -6.24 4.95
C TYR A 164 14.31 -5.72 6.33
N ASN A 165 14.74 -4.52 6.76
CA ASN A 165 14.36 -3.96 8.06
C ASN A 165 13.86 -2.52 7.97
N LEU A 166 12.54 -2.34 8.12
CA LEU A 166 11.88 -1.04 8.15
C LEU A 166 12.40 -0.14 9.28
N GLY A 167 12.77 -0.72 10.43
CA GLY A 167 13.35 0.01 11.56
C GLY A 167 14.67 0.67 11.18
N ASP A 168 15.57 -0.09 10.58
CA ASP A 168 16.89 0.39 10.14
C ASP A 168 16.77 1.43 9.03
N LEU A 169 15.84 1.23 8.08
CA LEU A 169 15.53 2.18 7.02
C LEU A 169 15.05 3.53 7.60
N MET A 170 14.12 3.49 8.56
CA MET A 170 13.62 4.70 9.21
C MET A 170 14.73 5.43 9.98
N GLN A 171 15.58 4.70 10.69
CA GLN A 171 16.70 5.29 11.44
C GLN A 171 17.77 5.88 10.52
N PHE A 172 18.11 5.18 9.43
CA PHE A 172 19.01 5.68 8.41
C PHE A 172 18.49 7.00 7.80
N PHE A 173 17.21 7.03 7.44
CA PHE A 173 16.57 8.23 6.91
C PHE A 173 16.67 9.42 7.87
N LEU A 174 16.40 9.21 9.16
CA LEU A 174 16.55 10.26 10.17
C LEU A 174 18.00 10.74 10.32
N GLY A 175 18.96 9.81 10.32
CA GLY A 175 20.38 10.13 10.37
C GLY A 175 20.84 10.94 9.15
N LEU A 176 20.30 10.63 7.97
CA LEU A 176 20.56 11.34 6.73
C LEU A 176 20.00 12.77 6.76
N LEU A 177 18.75 12.95 7.19
CA LEU A 177 18.14 14.27 7.37
C LEU A 177 18.91 15.14 8.37
N ASN A 178 19.37 14.56 9.49
CA ASN A 178 20.21 15.28 10.43
C ASN A 178 21.52 15.76 9.80
N ARG A 179 22.21 14.91 9.03
CA ARG A 179 23.46 15.30 8.36
C ARG A 179 23.26 16.43 7.35
N MET A 180 22.18 16.40 6.59
CA MET A 180 21.91 17.40 5.55
C MET A 180 21.45 18.74 6.12
N PHE A 181 20.54 18.71 7.09
CA PHE A 181 19.85 19.91 7.55
C PHE A 181 20.31 20.37 8.95
N GLY A 182 21.23 19.64 9.59
CA GLY A 182 21.69 19.91 10.95
C GLY A 182 20.60 19.76 12.01
N ILE A 183 19.52 19.02 11.72
CA ILE A 183 18.36 18.92 12.61
C ILE A 183 18.65 17.94 13.74
N THR A 184 18.74 18.48 14.96
CA THR A 184 19.11 17.72 16.16
C THR A 184 18.00 16.87 16.76
N ARG A 185 16.73 17.14 16.40
CA ARG A 185 15.56 16.39 16.88
C ARG A 185 14.63 16.06 15.73
N LEU A 186 14.46 14.77 15.46
CA LEU A 186 13.59 14.26 14.41
C LEU A 186 12.78 13.08 14.93
N SER A 187 11.55 12.93 14.45
CA SER A 187 10.70 11.78 14.75
C SER A 187 9.83 11.41 13.56
N LEU A 188 9.70 10.11 13.30
CA LEU A 188 8.75 9.57 12.34
C LEU A 188 7.54 9.00 13.07
N LEU A 189 6.37 9.57 12.79
CA LEU A 189 5.09 9.13 13.34
C LEU A 189 4.38 8.26 12.30
N LEU A 190 4.12 7.00 12.66
CA LEU A 190 3.34 6.09 11.80
C LEU A 190 2.08 5.63 12.52
N LYS A 191 1.01 5.42 11.74
CA LYS A 191 -0.26 4.92 12.25
C LYS A 191 -0.13 3.47 12.68
N ASP A 192 -0.42 3.20 13.94
CA ASP A 192 -0.62 1.86 14.47
C ASP A 192 -1.95 1.32 13.96
N LYS A 193 -1.91 0.25 13.15
CA LYS A 193 -3.11 -0.34 12.54
C LYS A 193 -4.03 -1.01 13.57
N ILE A 194 -3.48 -1.50 14.69
CA ILE A 194 -4.25 -2.19 15.74
C ILE A 194 -4.91 -1.15 16.65
N LYS A 195 -4.10 -0.23 17.17
CA LYS A 195 -4.57 0.79 18.13
C LYS A 195 -5.25 1.99 17.47
N LYS A 196 -5.19 2.10 16.13
CA LYS A 196 -5.72 3.22 15.33
C LYS A 196 -5.18 4.59 15.74
N THR A 197 -3.97 4.66 16.30
CA THR A 197 -3.31 5.89 16.73
C THR A 197 -1.93 6.03 16.10
N TYR A 198 -1.44 7.25 15.91
CA TYR A 198 -0.07 7.48 15.46
C TYR A 198 0.89 7.40 16.65
N ARG A 199 2.01 6.70 16.45
CA ARG A 199 3.08 6.56 17.44
C ARG A 199 4.43 6.82 16.78
N ILE A 200 5.41 7.25 17.56
CA ILE A 200 6.77 7.41 17.08
C ILE A 200 7.36 6.02 16.80
N ARG A 201 7.83 5.78 15.58
CA ARG A 201 8.48 4.53 15.18
C ARG A 201 9.99 4.63 15.09
N ALA A 202 10.49 5.82 14.76
CA ALA A 202 11.91 6.14 14.83
C ALA A 202 12.05 7.59 15.31
N CYS A 203 13.11 7.86 16.07
CA CYS A 203 13.45 9.20 16.50
C CYS A 203 14.97 9.35 16.61
N LEU A 204 15.41 10.59 16.48
CA LEU A 204 16.78 11.03 16.66
C LEU A 204 16.78 12.20 17.65
N GLY A 205 17.69 12.18 18.62
CA GLY A 205 17.79 13.24 19.63
C GLY A 205 16.64 13.29 20.65
N MET A 206 15.90 12.18 20.78
CA MET A 206 14.83 11.96 21.78
C MET A 206 15.10 10.67 22.55
N THR A 207 14.64 10.58 23.80
CA THR A 207 14.78 9.35 24.60
C THR A 207 13.74 8.31 24.17
N GLU A 208 14.06 7.02 24.33
CA GLU A 208 13.09 5.94 24.04
C GLU A 208 11.87 6.02 24.98
N GLU A 209 12.00 6.53 26.20
CA GLU A 209 10.85 6.79 27.07
C GLU A 209 9.86 7.78 26.45
N MET A 210 10.31 8.88 25.83
CA MET A 210 9.42 9.83 25.17
C MET A 210 8.66 9.19 24.00
N LYS A 211 9.27 8.23 23.30
CA LYS A 211 8.64 7.49 22.19
C LYS A 211 7.38 6.75 22.62
N GLU A 212 7.38 6.21 23.83
CA GLU A 212 6.26 5.41 24.35
C GLU A 212 5.05 6.27 24.72
N HIS A 213 5.30 7.49 25.19
CA HIS A 213 4.29 8.44 25.67
C HIS A 213 3.59 9.22 24.55
N VAL A 214 4.20 9.34 23.37
CA VAL A 214 3.60 10.07 22.25
C VAL A 214 2.57 9.19 21.53
N GLN A 215 1.30 9.53 21.72
CA GLN A 215 0.17 8.92 21.04
C GLN A 215 -0.74 10.02 20.48
N LEU A 216 -0.88 10.06 19.15
CA LEU A 216 -1.74 11.04 18.49
C LEU A 216 -2.95 10.35 17.87
N TYR A 217 -4.13 10.90 18.10
CA TYR A 217 -5.39 10.38 17.58
C TYR A 217 -5.70 10.98 16.21
N PRO A 218 -6.11 10.17 15.20
CA PRO A 218 -6.37 10.66 13.84
C PRO A 218 -7.44 11.76 13.76
N GLN A 219 -8.35 11.81 14.74
CA GLN A 219 -9.51 12.69 14.74
C GLN A 219 -9.30 13.95 15.59
N GLN A 220 -8.07 14.24 16.03
CA GLN A 220 -7.79 15.34 16.94
C GLN A 220 -6.52 16.11 16.55
N GLY A 221 -6.55 17.42 16.79
CA GLY A 221 -5.40 18.31 16.78
C GLY A 221 -4.58 18.25 15.49
N LEU A 222 -3.26 18.16 15.65
CA LEU A 222 -2.28 18.21 14.56
C LEU A 222 -2.54 17.13 13.49
N VAL A 223 -2.93 15.92 13.89
CA VAL A 223 -3.10 14.81 12.94
C VAL A 223 -4.34 15.00 12.08
N LYS A 224 -5.46 15.45 12.67
CA LYS A 224 -6.68 15.74 11.90
C LYS A 224 -6.46 16.89 10.93
N PHE A 225 -5.73 17.91 11.35
CA PHE A 225 -5.33 19.01 10.48
C PHE A 225 -4.46 18.53 9.31
N LEU A 226 -3.36 17.80 9.57
CA LEU A 226 -2.46 17.30 8.53
C LEU A 226 -3.18 16.37 7.54
N ALA A 227 -4.10 15.54 8.03
CA ALA A 227 -4.90 14.65 7.20
C ALA A 227 -5.92 15.40 6.32
N ARG A 228 -6.39 16.57 6.75
CA ARG A 228 -7.35 17.40 6.00
C ARG A 228 -6.66 18.30 4.98
N GLU A 229 -5.59 18.96 5.38
CA GLU A 229 -4.95 20.03 4.59
C GLU A 229 -3.74 19.53 3.77
N GLY A 230 -3.18 18.36 4.11
CA GLY A 230 -2.05 17.76 3.39
C GLY A 230 -0.77 18.60 3.39
N THR A 231 -0.68 19.62 4.24
CA THR A 231 0.38 20.64 4.17
C THR A 231 1.33 20.59 5.36
N VAL A 232 2.61 20.87 5.09
CA VAL A 232 3.64 21.00 6.13
C VAL A 232 3.30 22.18 7.04
N ILE A 233 3.24 21.93 8.35
CA ILE A 233 3.09 22.99 9.35
C ILE A 233 4.46 23.39 9.86
N THR A 234 4.76 24.68 9.76
CA THR A 234 5.94 25.29 10.37
C THR A 234 5.56 25.92 11.71
N ARG A 235 6.56 26.22 12.54
CA ARG A 235 6.35 26.83 13.86
C ARG A 235 5.62 28.18 13.75
N GLU A 236 5.89 28.94 12.71
CA GLU A 236 5.29 30.24 12.45
C GLU A 236 3.79 30.10 12.13
N ARG A 237 3.44 29.03 11.40
CA ARG A 237 2.05 28.73 11.01
C ARG A 237 1.25 28.09 12.14
N ILE A 238 1.91 27.39 13.07
CA ILE A 238 1.23 26.70 14.19
C ILE A 238 0.46 27.68 15.08
N LEU A 239 0.95 28.91 15.25
CA LEU A 239 0.32 29.94 16.08
C LEU A 239 -0.91 30.57 15.41
N GLN A 240 -1.03 30.44 14.09
CA GLN A 240 -2.12 30.99 13.29
C GLN A 240 -3.18 29.93 12.96
N THR A 241 -2.94 28.67 13.35
CA THR A 241 -3.79 27.53 12.99
C THR A 241 -4.64 27.12 14.20
N ASP A 242 -5.96 27.13 14.06
CA ASP A 242 -6.86 26.64 15.12
C ASP A 242 -6.99 25.12 15.08
N PHE A 243 -6.26 24.44 15.95
CA PHE A 243 -6.31 22.98 16.09
C PHE A 243 -7.51 22.48 16.91
N LYS A 244 -8.33 23.36 17.50
CA LYS A 244 -9.52 22.96 18.28
C LYS A 244 -10.74 22.72 17.41
N THR A 245 -10.83 23.40 16.26
CA THR A 245 -11.91 23.24 15.28
C THR A 245 -11.54 22.31 14.12
N ALA A 246 -10.24 22.01 13.96
CA ALA A 246 -9.70 21.10 12.95
C ALA A 246 -10.18 19.66 13.14
#